data_AF-A0A523GTR2-F1
#
_entry.id   AF-A0A523GTR2-F1
#
_cell.length_a   1.000
_cell.length_b   1.000
_cell.length_c   1.000
_cell.angle_alpha   90.00
_cell.angle_beta   90.00
_cell.angle_gamma   90.00
#
_symmetry.space_group_name_H-M   'P 1'
#
loop_
_entity.id
_entity.type
_entity.pdbx_description
1 polymer ?
#
loop_
_entity_poly.entity_id
_entity_poly.type
_entity_poly.pdbx_seq_one_letter_code
_entity_poly.pdbx_strand_id
1 'polypeptide(L)'
;MLMSMLGTVLLTRVVLHKFPDLNFVVGGFNIHHLYTGAALLIGSGLPLILRSPGGRQRWVLTTAFGIGLALVLDEWIYLIMTDGSDAAYLSLPSLAGAILLTGITAVYMVILAWRNR
;
A
#
# COMPACT_ATOMS: atom_id res chain seq x y z
N MET A 1 1.17 11.37 2.68
CA MET A 1 1.14 9.95 3.09
C MET A 1 -0.27 9.43 3.36
N LEU A 2 -1.10 9.99 4.26
CA LEU A 2 -2.44 9.44 4.53
C LEU A 2 -3.33 9.42 3.28
N MET A 3 -3.47 10.57 2.61
CA MET A 3 -4.28 10.69 1.39
C MET A 3 -3.76 9.79 0.27
N SER A 4 -2.44 9.71 0.10
CA SER A 4 -1.86 8.83 -0.93
C SER A 4 -2.07 7.35 -0.59
N MET A 5 -2.02 6.96 0.68
CA MET A 5 -2.33 5.60 1.11
C MET A 5 -3.79 5.23 0.83
N LEU A 6 -4.75 6.02 1.34
CA LEU A 6 -6.18 5.75 1.15
C LEU A 6 -6.58 5.77 -0.32
N GLY A 7 -6.07 6.76 -1.08
CA GLY A 7 -6.31 6.86 -2.51
C GLY A 7 -5.74 5.68 -3.29
N THR A 8 -4.56 5.19 -2.91
CA THR A 8 -3.94 4.02 -3.56
C THR A 8 -4.73 2.76 -3.29
N VAL A 9 -5.12 2.46 -2.04
CA VAL A 9 -5.94 1.27 -1.73
C VAL A 9 -7.26 1.31 -2.51
N LEU A 10 -7.94 2.46 -2.51
CA LEU A 10 -9.19 2.61 -3.26
C LEU A 10 -8.98 2.38 -4.77
N LEU A 11 -7.96 3.02 -5.35
CA LEU A 11 -7.66 2.89 -6.77
C LEU A 11 -7.29 1.44 -7.12
N THR A 12 -6.41 0.80 -6.36
CA THR A 12 -6.01 -0.60 -6.55
C THR A 12 -7.24 -1.51 -6.50
N ARG A 13 -8.14 -1.33 -5.51
CA ARG A 13 -9.36 -2.14 -5.40
C ARG A 13 -10.32 -1.92 -6.56
N VAL A 14 -10.47 -0.69 -7.05
CA VAL A 14 -11.29 -0.40 -8.24
C VAL A 14 -10.68 -1.03 -9.49
N VAL A 15 -9.35 -0.99 -9.64
CA VAL A 15 -8.64 -1.60 -10.77
C VAL A 15 -8.80 -3.11 -10.74
N LEU A 16 -8.55 -3.77 -9.61
CA LEU A 16 -8.72 -5.21 -9.44
C LEU A 16 -10.16 -5.67 -9.71
N HIS A 17 -11.15 -4.87 -9.27
CA HIS A 17 -12.55 -5.18 -9.55
C HIS A 17 -12.89 -5.12 -11.05
N LYS A 18 -12.27 -4.20 -11.79
CA LYS A 18 -12.49 -4.06 -13.24
C LYS A 18 -11.64 -4.99 -14.09
N PHE A 19 -10.44 -5.30 -13.63
CA PHE A 19 -9.41 -6.02 -14.36
C PHE A 19 -8.72 -7.02 -13.43
N PRO A 20 -9.40 -8.10 -13.02
CA PRO A 20 -8.88 -9.05 -12.03
C PRO A 20 -7.62 -9.76 -12.53
N ASP A 21 -7.51 -10.02 -13.85
CA ASP A 21 -6.40 -10.76 -14.44
C ASP A 21 -5.27 -9.83 -14.96
N LEU A 22 -5.27 -8.56 -14.56
CA LEU A 22 -4.25 -7.59 -14.97
C LEU A 22 -2.95 -7.84 -14.21
N ASN A 23 -2.03 -8.54 -14.85
CA ASN A 23 -0.75 -8.89 -14.29
C ASN A 23 0.38 -7.96 -14.77
N PHE A 24 1.31 -7.64 -13.87
CA PHE A 24 2.51 -6.86 -14.21
C PHE A 24 3.70 -7.80 -14.31
N VAL A 25 4.02 -8.22 -15.54
CA VAL A 25 5.06 -9.23 -15.79
C VAL A 25 6.37 -8.57 -16.25
N VAL A 26 7.46 -8.87 -15.53
CA VAL A 26 8.82 -8.43 -15.90
C VAL A 26 9.75 -9.63 -15.91
N GLY A 27 10.40 -9.89 -17.03
CA GLY A 27 11.33 -11.02 -17.17
C GLY A 27 10.70 -12.40 -16.92
N GLY A 28 9.39 -12.54 -17.16
CA GLY A 28 8.63 -13.77 -16.92
C GLY A 28 8.10 -13.91 -15.48
N PHE A 29 8.41 -12.98 -14.58
CA PHE A 29 7.90 -12.97 -13.21
C PHE A 29 6.73 -11.99 -13.07
N ASN A 30 5.65 -12.43 -12.43
CA ASN A 30 4.58 -11.53 -12.02
C ASN A 30 5.02 -10.72 -10.80
N ILE A 31 4.96 -9.41 -10.90
CA ILE A 31 5.36 -8.49 -9.84
C ILE A 31 4.12 -8.07 -9.06
N HIS A 32 4.01 -8.62 -7.86
CA HIS A 32 2.89 -8.40 -6.94
C HIS A 32 2.96 -7.06 -6.20
N HIS A 33 1.84 -6.65 -5.59
CA HIS A 33 1.71 -5.40 -4.85
C HIS A 33 2.73 -5.31 -3.70
N LEU A 34 2.97 -6.40 -2.99
CA LEU A 34 3.84 -6.53 -1.84
C LEU A 34 5.28 -6.22 -2.22
N TYR A 35 5.75 -6.75 -3.35
CA TYR A 35 7.10 -6.46 -3.85
C TYR A 35 7.25 -4.96 -4.14
N THR A 36 6.33 -4.41 -4.93
CA THR A 36 6.34 -3.00 -5.32
C THR A 36 6.21 -2.09 -4.09
N GLY A 37 5.34 -2.46 -3.16
CA GLY A 37 5.10 -1.76 -1.91
C GLY A 37 6.32 -1.74 -1.01
N ALA A 38 6.96 -2.89 -0.81
CA ALA A 38 8.20 -3.00 -0.05
C ALA A 38 9.34 -2.17 -0.68
N ALA A 39 9.50 -2.22 -2.01
CA ALA A 39 10.50 -1.41 -2.71
C ALA A 39 10.27 0.10 -2.51
N LEU A 40 9.01 0.56 -2.62
CA LEU A 40 8.64 1.95 -2.36
C LEU A 40 8.88 2.34 -0.91
N LEU A 41 8.52 1.48 0.06
CA LEU A 41 8.75 1.73 1.49
C LEU A 41 10.24 1.87 1.81
N ILE A 42 11.09 0.99 1.29
CA ILE A 42 12.55 1.06 1.48
C ILE A 42 13.10 2.34 0.83
N GLY A 43 12.76 2.57 -0.44
CA GLY A 43 13.27 3.69 -1.22
C GLY A 43 12.82 5.06 -0.71
N SER A 44 11.65 5.15 -0.05
CA SER A 44 11.13 6.40 0.49
C SER A 44 11.33 6.55 2.00
N GLY A 45 11.19 5.47 2.76
CA GLY A 45 11.28 5.44 4.22
C GLY A 45 12.71 5.67 4.71
N LEU A 46 13.71 5.00 4.12
CA LEU A 46 15.11 5.20 4.54
C LEU A 46 15.56 6.66 4.38
N PRO A 47 15.32 7.34 3.24
CA PRO A 47 15.64 8.77 3.15
C PRO A 47 14.84 9.66 4.10
N LEU A 48 13.58 9.33 4.41
CA LEU A 48 12.77 10.10 5.37
C LEU A 48 13.28 9.98 6.81
N ILE A 49 13.86 8.83 7.17
CA ILE A 49 14.38 8.55 8.51
C ILE A 49 15.81 9.09 8.65
N LEU A 50 16.67 8.81 7.67
CA LEU A 50 18.11 9.08 7.74
C LEU A 50 18.50 10.47 7.27
N ARG A 51 17.60 11.14 6.54
CA ARG A 51 17.81 12.49 6.02
C ARG A 51 16.61 13.31 6.50
N SER A 52 16.79 14.61 6.71
CA SER A 52 15.70 15.53 7.04
C SER A 52 15.28 16.29 5.77
N PRO A 53 14.63 15.63 4.78
CA PRO A 53 14.32 16.28 3.52
C PRO A 53 13.35 17.44 3.74
N GLY A 54 13.59 18.54 3.03
CA GLY A 54 12.73 19.72 3.01
C GLY A 54 11.82 19.79 1.79
N GLY A 55 10.79 20.63 1.88
CA GLY A 55 9.95 21.06 0.75
C GLY A 55 9.46 19.92 -0.16
N ARG A 56 9.74 20.05 -1.47
CA ARG A 56 9.29 19.12 -2.51
C ARG A 56 9.79 17.70 -2.30
N GLN A 57 11.03 17.52 -1.85
CA GLN A 57 11.61 16.18 -1.64
C GLN A 57 10.84 15.42 -0.57
N ARG A 58 10.52 16.08 0.56
CA ARG A 58 9.70 15.48 1.62
C ARG A 58 8.31 15.11 1.11
N TRP A 59 7.71 15.97 0.30
CA TRP A 59 6.38 15.71 -0.27
C TRP A 59 6.39 14.46 -1.17
N VAL A 60 7.38 14.33 -2.07
CA VAL A 60 7.53 13.15 -2.94
C VAL A 60 7.74 11.89 -2.11
N LEU A 61 8.70 11.90 -1.18
CA LEU A 61 9.01 10.74 -0.35
C LEU A 61 7.83 10.31 0.51
N THR A 62 7.15 11.24 1.19
CA THR A 62 5.96 10.89 2.00
C THR A 62 4.77 10.43 1.16
N THR A 63 4.69 10.85 -0.10
CA THR A 63 3.67 10.38 -1.04
C THR A 63 3.97 8.94 -1.46
N ALA A 64 5.20 8.69 -1.94
CA ALA A 64 5.70 7.37 -2.29
C ALA A 64 5.62 6.38 -1.12
N PHE A 65 5.93 6.82 0.10
CA PHE A 65 5.77 6.01 1.31
C PHE A 65 4.31 5.59 1.53
N GLY A 66 3.37 6.53 1.37
CA GLY A 66 1.93 6.21 1.50
C GLY A 66 1.44 5.23 0.42
N ILE A 67 1.92 5.37 -0.81
CA ILE A 67 1.63 4.43 -1.91
C ILE A 67 2.19 3.04 -1.57
N GLY A 68 3.46 2.98 -1.16
CA GLY A 68 4.11 1.72 -0.81
C GLY A 68 3.41 1.02 0.36
N LEU A 69 3.04 1.80 1.38
CA LEU A 69 2.29 1.29 2.53
C LEU A 69 0.93 0.72 2.12
N ALA A 70 0.19 1.43 1.27
CA ALA A 70 -1.08 0.94 0.75
C ALA A 70 -0.96 -0.42 0.06
N LEU A 71 0.03 -0.58 -0.83
CA LEU A 71 0.24 -1.83 -1.57
C LEU A 71 0.58 -3.01 -0.65
N VAL A 72 1.37 -2.78 0.40
CA VAL A 72 1.67 -3.83 1.40
C VAL A 72 0.42 -4.19 2.20
N LEU A 73 -0.33 -3.21 2.69
CA LEU A 73 -1.53 -3.45 3.49
C LEU A 73 -2.65 -4.13 2.69
N ASP A 74 -2.72 -3.83 1.39
CA ASP A 74 -3.68 -4.44 0.48
C ASP A 74 -3.49 -5.95 0.33
N GLU A 75 -2.24 -6.40 0.27
CA GLU A 75 -1.90 -7.77 -0.09
C GLU A 75 -1.62 -8.68 1.13
N TRP A 76 -1.34 -8.12 2.31
CA TRP A 76 -0.89 -8.89 3.46
C TRP A 76 -1.89 -9.99 3.90
N ILE A 77 -3.14 -9.63 4.15
CA ILE A 77 -4.17 -10.62 4.54
C ILE A 77 -4.53 -11.52 3.37
N TYR A 78 -4.53 -11.00 2.14
CA TYR A 78 -4.75 -11.78 0.94
C TYR A 78 -3.77 -12.96 0.85
N LEU A 79 -2.47 -12.74 1.05
CA LEU A 79 -1.46 -13.81 0.95
C LEU A 79 -1.58 -14.87 2.05
N ILE A 80 -2.06 -14.49 3.23
CA ILE A 80 -2.13 -15.42 4.38
C ILE A 80 -3.44 -16.21 4.38
N MET A 81 -4.53 -15.60 3.93
CA MET A 81 -5.89 -16.12 4.10
C MET A 81 -6.54 -16.61 2.80
N THR A 82 -5.81 -16.58 1.67
CA THR A 82 -6.32 -17.02 0.36
C THR A 82 -5.33 -17.93 -0.36
N ASP A 83 -5.70 -18.42 -1.53
CA ASP A 83 -4.85 -19.26 -2.39
C ASP A 83 -3.86 -18.47 -3.25
N GLY A 84 -3.86 -17.13 -3.15
CA GLY A 84 -2.96 -16.27 -3.93
C GLY A 84 -3.30 -16.19 -5.42
N SER A 85 -4.50 -16.60 -5.83
CA SER A 85 -4.99 -16.42 -7.19
C SER A 85 -5.45 -14.97 -7.45
N ASP A 86 -5.49 -14.56 -8.72
CA ASP A 86 -6.03 -13.27 -9.15
C ASP A 86 -7.50 -13.11 -8.71
N ALA A 87 -8.30 -14.18 -8.84
CA ALA A 87 -9.70 -14.20 -8.40
C ALA A 87 -9.84 -13.99 -6.89
N ALA A 88 -8.88 -14.46 -6.08
CA ALA A 88 -8.91 -14.30 -4.64
C ALA A 88 -8.80 -12.84 -4.17
N TYR A 89 -8.38 -11.90 -5.03
CA TYR A 89 -8.46 -10.47 -4.71
C TYR A 89 -9.89 -9.95 -4.51
N LEU A 90 -10.87 -10.60 -5.14
CA LEU A 90 -12.29 -10.26 -5.02
C LEU A 90 -12.96 -10.98 -3.84
N SER A 91 -12.24 -11.86 -3.16
CA SER A 91 -12.75 -12.60 -2.02
C SER A 91 -12.98 -11.68 -0.81
N LEU A 92 -13.95 -12.07 0.03
CA LEU A 92 -14.23 -11.34 1.27
C LEU A 92 -13.01 -11.24 2.20
N PRO A 93 -12.20 -12.29 2.43
CA PRO A 93 -10.99 -12.18 3.25
C PRO A 93 -9.99 -11.13 2.73
N SER A 94 -9.78 -11.07 1.41
CA SER A 94 -8.87 -10.08 0.81
C SER A 94 -9.38 -8.65 1.03
N LEU A 95 -10.65 -8.39 0.69
CA LEU A 95 -11.24 -7.05 0.85
C LEU A 95 -11.32 -6.62 2.31
N ALA A 96 -11.80 -7.50 3.20
CA ALA A 96 -11.93 -7.22 4.63
C ALA A 96 -10.55 -6.95 5.25
N GLY A 97 -9.55 -7.73 4.85
CA GLY A 97 -8.17 -7.56 5.30
C GLY A 97 -7.59 -6.20 4.93
N ALA A 98 -7.74 -5.78 3.67
CA ALA A 98 -7.27 -4.47 3.23
C ALA A 98 -7.99 -3.32 3.94
N ILE A 99 -9.32 -3.40 4.10
CA ILE A 99 -10.09 -2.38 4.84
C ILE A 99 -9.64 -2.32 6.30
N LEU A 100 -9.52 -3.46 6.97
CA LEU A 100 -9.14 -3.54 8.38
C LEU A 100 -7.75 -2.98 8.62
N LEU A 101 -6.75 -3.48 7.89
CA LEU A 101 -5.36 -3.05 8.06
C LEU A 101 -5.17 -1.57 7.71
N THR A 102 -5.73 -1.13 6.57
CA THR A 102 -5.68 0.28 6.17
C THR A 102 -6.39 1.18 7.18
N GLY A 103 -7.55 0.75 7.70
CA GLY A 103 -8.31 1.49 8.71
C GLY A 103 -7.54 1.63 10.02
N ILE A 104 -6.97 0.55 10.55
CA ILE A 104 -6.13 0.56 11.75
C ILE A 104 -4.94 1.51 11.55
N THR A 105 -4.23 1.39 10.43
CA THR A 105 -3.09 2.26 10.12
C THR A 105 -3.51 3.73 10.00
N ALA A 106 -4.62 4.03 9.34
CA ALA A 106 -5.13 5.39 9.21
C ALA A 106 -5.48 6.00 10.58
N VAL A 107 -6.20 5.25 11.43
CA VAL A 107 -6.53 5.67 12.80
C VAL A 107 -5.26 5.93 13.60
N TYR A 108 -4.29 5.01 13.55
CA TYR A 108 -3.02 5.17 14.23
C TYR A 108 -2.27 6.43 13.80
N MET A 109 -2.22 6.70 12.49
CA MET A 109 -1.60 7.92 11.97
C MET A 109 -2.30 9.20 12.45
N VAL A 110 -3.64 9.21 12.52
CA VAL A 110 -4.40 10.35 13.03
C VAL A 110 -4.11 10.57 14.52
N ILE A 111 -4.06 9.51 15.32
CA ILE A 111 -3.68 9.59 16.74
C ILE A 111 -2.29 10.20 16.90
N LEU A 112 -1.30 9.71 16.15
CA LEU A 112 0.06 10.26 16.19
C LEU A 112 0.11 11.73 15.75
N ALA A 113 -0.61 12.08 14.70
CA ALA A 113 -0.66 13.46 14.21
C ALA A 113 -1.32 14.41 15.21
N TRP A 114 -2.29 13.94 15.99
CA TRP A 114 -2.95 14.75 17.01
C TRP A 114 -2.08 14.94 18.26
N ARG A 115 -1.33 13.91 18.68
CA ARG A 115 -0.43 13.98 19.85
C ARG A 115 0.83 14.82 19.62
N ASN A 116 1.22 15.03 18.37
CA ASN A 116 2.40 15.81 17.99
C ASN A 116 2.10 17.29 17.69
N ARG A 117 0.88 17.75 17.98
CA ARG A 117 0.49 19.17 17.96
C ARG A 117 0.46 19.71 19.37
#